data_AF-V4T3Y5-F1
#
_entry.id   AF-V4T3Y5-F1
#
_cell.length_a   1.000
_cell.length_b   1.000
_cell.length_c   1.000
_cell.angle_alpha   90.00
_cell.angle_beta   90.00
_cell.angle_gamma   90.00
#
_symmetry.space_group_name_H-M   'P 1'
#
loop_
_entity.id
_entity.type
_entity.pdbx_description
1 polymer ?
#
loop_
_entity_poly.entity_id
_entity_poly.type
_entity_poly.pdbx_seq_one_letter_code
_entity_poly.pdbx_strand_id
1 'polypeptide(L)'
;MWFSFQSLGSSSITLKMPHAGWFSNNKVIGFAYSAVVGFRDHHVKEKRRFHLFCEFMKAKPEDCTEPLVGRCFLWHFNYVEADHLLLGYYFFGDHDFSAFRKHNFDHVAVKFYLEDVNNQHERLDCCPVKKCGIHLLYAPDSTEPTEDPRSTLD
;
A
#
# COMPACT_ATOMS: atom_id res chain seq x y z
N MET A 1 -7.68 16.80 0.68
CA MET A 1 -7.76 15.61 -0.19
C MET A 1 -7.59 14.38 0.69
N TRP A 2 -8.40 13.33 0.56
CA TRP A 2 -8.42 12.19 1.51
C TRP A 2 -7.14 11.33 1.47
N PHE A 3 -6.55 11.09 0.30
CA PHE A 3 -5.27 10.38 0.18
C PHE A 3 -4.09 11.34 0.30
N SER A 4 -3.21 11.06 1.26
CA SER A 4 -2.03 11.89 1.56
C SER A 4 -0.92 11.71 0.53
N PHE A 5 -0.85 10.55 -0.11
CA PHE A 5 0.14 10.24 -1.15
C PHE A 5 -0.57 9.73 -2.39
N GLN A 6 -0.25 10.27 -3.56
CA GLN A 6 -0.91 9.91 -4.80
C GLN A 6 0.03 10.00 -5.99
N SER A 7 -0.31 9.25 -7.03
CA SER A 7 0.37 9.26 -8.32
C SER A 7 -0.66 9.23 -9.45
N LEU A 8 -0.41 10.00 -10.50
CA LEU A 8 -1.21 10.03 -11.72
C LEU A 8 -0.31 9.62 -12.88
N GLY A 9 -0.76 8.66 -13.70
CA GLY A 9 0.00 8.12 -14.83
C GLY A 9 1.13 7.16 -14.43
N SER A 10 1.26 6.83 -13.14
CA SER A 10 2.23 5.86 -12.63
C SER A 10 1.58 4.97 -11.58
N SER A 11 2.00 3.71 -11.54
CA SER A 11 1.57 2.73 -10.55
C SER A 11 2.36 2.80 -9.25
N SER A 12 3.40 3.64 -9.20
CA SER A 12 4.27 3.81 -8.04
C SER A 12 3.99 5.14 -7.34
N ILE A 13 3.99 5.09 -6.00
CA ILE A 13 3.88 6.23 -5.10
C ILE A 13 5.14 6.28 -4.24
N THR A 14 5.76 7.45 -4.10
CA THR A 14 6.85 7.63 -3.14
C THR A 14 6.31 8.20 -1.83
N LEU A 15 6.48 7.45 -0.75
CA LEU A 15 6.19 7.89 0.61
C LEU A 15 7.44 8.58 1.17
N LYS A 16 7.38 9.91 1.28
CA LYS A 16 8.38 10.69 2.03
C LYS A 16 7.99 10.66 3.50
N MET A 17 8.70 9.85 4.28
CA MET A 17 8.40 9.72 5.71
C MET A 17 9.04 10.88 6.48
N PRO A 18 8.37 11.46 7.48
CA PRO A 18 8.93 12.57 8.25
C PRO A 18 10.17 12.19 9.06
N HIS A 19 10.23 10.95 9.55
CA HIS A 19 11.33 10.43 10.37
C HIS A 19 11.60 8.94 10.12
N ALA A 20 12.85 8.52 10.34
CA ALA A 20 13.26 7.13 10.35
C ALA A 20 12.42 6.30 11.34
N GLY A 21 12.07 5.07 10.96
CA GLY A 21 11.37 4.14 11.86
C GLY A 21 9.87 4.37 12.03
N TRP A 22 9.25 5.14 11.13
CA TRP A 22 7.82 5.44 11.20
C TRP A 22 6.91 4.19 11.17
N PHE A 23 7.28 3.17 10.38
CA PHE A 23 6.60 1.87 10.36
C PHE A 23 7.08 0.91 11.46
N SER A 24 8.30 1.08 11.96
CA SER A 24 8.88 0.21 13.00
C SER A 24 8.37 0.52 14.40
N ASN A 25 7.89 1.75 14.64
CA ASN A 25 7.43 2.20 15.94
C ASN A 25 5.94 1.90 16.21
N ASN A 26 5.33 0.99 15.44
CA ASN A 26 3.93 0.54 15.54
C ASN A 26 2.86 1.66 15.51
N LYS A 27 3.24 2.89 15.15
CA LYS A 27 2.30 4.01 15.04
C LYS A 27 1.38 3.83 13.84
N VAL A 28 1.90 3.28 12.75
CA VAL A 28 1.11 2.96 11.55
C VAL A 28 0.63 1.53 11.64
N ILE A 29 -0.67 1.32 11.62
CA ILE A 29 -1.31 -0.01 11.71
C ILE A 29 -1.72 -0.57 10.35
N GLY A 30 -1.67 0.26 9.31
CA GLY A 30 -2.12 -0.12 7.98
C GLY A 30 -2.20 1.07 7.04
N PHE A 31 -2.96 0.91 5.96
CA PHE A 31 -3.24 1.97 5.01
C PHE A 31 -4.59 1.77 4.32
N ALA A 32 -5.27 2.86 4.01
CA ALA A 32 -6.30 2.90 2.99
C ALA A 32 -5.67 3.15 1.63
N TYR A 33 -6.20 2.52 0.59
CA TYR A 33 -5.70 2.64 -0.77
C TYR A 33 -6.82 2.96 -1.75
N SER A 34 -6.43 3.61 -2.85
CA SER A 34 -7.24 3.76 -4.05
C SER A 34 -6.37 3.40 -5.25
N ALA A 35 -6.91 2.63 -6.19
CA ALA A 35 -6.28 2.39 -7.49
C ALA A 35 -7.34 2.46 -8.58
N VAL A 36 -7.10 3.31 -9.58
CA VAL A 36 -7.84 3.32 -10.83
C VAL A 36 -7.08 2.46 -11.81
N VAL A 37 -7.65 1.31 -12.14
CA VAL A 37 -7.07 0.36 -13.09
C VAL A 37 -7.81 0.48 -14.40
N GLY A 38 -7.07 0.52 -15.49
CA GLY A 38 -7.65 0.49 -16.83
C GLY A 38 -7.37 -0.82 -17.52
N PHE A 39 -8.35 -1.29 -18.28
CA PHE A 39 -8.24 -2.42 -19.16
C PHE A 39 -8.17 -1.86 -20.59
N ARG A 40 -7.06 -2.07 -21.29
CA ARG A 40 -7.00 -1.70 -22.72
C ARG A 40 -8.01 -2.56 -23.50
N ASP A 41 -8.37 -2.13 -24.71
CA ASP A 41 -9.21 -2.82 -25.71
C ASP A 41 -8.66 -4.19 -26.16
N HIS A 42 -7.79 -4.81 -25.37
CA HIS A 42 -7.49 -6.21 -25.53
C HIS A 42 -8.80 -6.95 -25.32
N HIS A 43 -9.27 -7.58 -26.41
CA HIS A 43 -10.30 -8.61 -26.43
C HIS A 43 -9.85 -9.80 -25.57
N VAL A 44 -9.78 -9.56 -24.27
CA VAL A 44 -9.57 -10.55 -23.25
C VAL A 44 -10.87 -11.33 -23.24
N LYS A 45 -10.88 -12.44 -23.98
CA LYS A 45 -12.00 -13.39 -24.01
C LYS A 45 -12.49 -13.58 -22.57
N GLU A 46 -13.80 -13.37 -22.42
CA GLU A 46 -14.54 -13.29 -21.17
C GLU A 46 -14.08 -14.34 -20.14
N LYS A 47 -14.10 -13.95 -18.85
CA LYS A 47 -13.76 -14.74 -17.63
C LYS A 47 -12.33 -14.66 -17.10
N ARG A 48 -11.54 -13.63 -17.44
CA ARG A 48 -10.31 -13.38 -16.68
C ARG A 48 -10.60 -12.78 -15.31
N ARG A 49 -9.80 -13.21 -14.34
CA ARG A 49 -9.83 -12.75 -12.96
C ARG A 49 -8.48 -12.14 -12.66
N PHE A 50 -8.48 -11.05 -11.91
CA PHE A 50 -7.29 -10.31 -11.58
C PHE A 50 -7.15 -10.15 -10.09
N HIS A 51 -5.90 -10.12 -9.65
CA HIS A 51 -5.52 -9.72 -8.31
C HIS A 51 -4.83 -8.36 -8.36
N LEU A 52 -5.30 -7.43 -7.54
CA LEU A 52 -4.56 -6.21 -7.23
C LEU A 52 -3.63 -6.49 -6.07
N PHE A 53 -2.36 -6.14 -6.27
CA PHE A 53 -1.34 -6.20 -5.24
C PHE A 53 -0.69 -4.83 -5.05
N CYS A 54 -0.06 -4.65 -3.89
CA CYS A 54 0.99 -3.66 -3.75
C CYS A 54 2.24 -4.24 -3.08
N GLU A 55 3.38 -3.63 -3.37
CA GLU A 55 4.65 -3.91 -2.72
C GLU A 55 5.26 -2.64 -2.17
N PHE A 56 5.78 -2.71 -0.95
CA PHE A 56 6.61 -1.65 -0.38
C PHE A 56 8.06 -1.95 -0.76
N MET A 57 8.72 -1.00 -1.41
CA MET A 57 10.06 -1.09 -1.97
C MET A 57 10.94 0.00 -1.36
N LYS A 58 12.26 -0.23 -1.28
CA LYS A 58 13.19 0.82 -0.84
C LYS A 58 13.18 1.91 -1.90
N ALA A 59 12.95 3.17 -1.52
CA ALA A 59 13.14 4.24 -2.49
C ALA A 59 14.64 4.60 -2.54
N LYS A 60 15.34 4.12 -3.56
CA LYS A 60 16.64 4.68 -3.97
C LYS A 60 16.46 5.44 -5.29
N PRO A 61 17.30 6.47 -5.58
CA PRO A 61 17.11 7.30 -6.76
C PRO A 61 17.34 6.57 -8.10
N GLU A 62 18.08 5.45 -8.11
CA GLU A 62 18.60 4.93 -9.39
C GLU A 62 18.33 3.46 -9.69
N ASP A 63 17.98 2.61 -8.71
CA ASP A 63 17.52 1.25 -9.02
C ASP A 63 16.89 0.63 -7.77
N CYS A 64 15.60 0.33 -7.85
CA CYS A 64 14.83 -0.30 -6.78
C CYS A 64 14.48 -1.73 -7.21
N THR A 65 15.35 -2.69 -6.89
CA THR A 65 15.19 -4.10 -7.30
C THR A 65 14.73 -5.03 -6.17
N GLU A 66 14.73 -4.60 -4.91
CA GLU A 66 14.39 -5.46 -3.77
C GLU A 66 13.10 -5.01 -3.05
N PRO A 67 12.06 -5.87 -2.97
CA PRO A 67 10.87 -5.61 -2.18
C PRO A 67 11.20 -5.70 -0.68
N LEU A 68 10.70 -4.73 0.09
CA LEU A 68 10.93 -4.60 1.54
C LEU A 68 9.94 -5.39 2.35
N VAL A 69 8.68 -5.27 1.98
CA VAL A 69 7.57 -6.05 2.54
C VAL A 69 7.09 -6.98 1.46
N GLY A 70 6.71 -8.19 1.87
CA GLY A 70 6.07 -9.14 0.99
C GLY A 70 4.86 -8.52 0.28
N ARG A 71 4.52 -9.10 -0.87
CA ARG A 71 3.36 -8.72 -1.68
C ARG A 71 2.08 -8.65 -0.82
N CYS A 72 1.45 -7.48 -0.73
CA CYS A 72 0.15 -7.30 -0.07
C CYS A 72 -0.97 -7.59 -1.07
N PHE A 73 -1.77 -8.63 -0.83
CA PHE A 73 -3.01 -8.86 -1.57
C PHE A 73 -4.06 -7.82 -1.16
N LEU A 74 -4.58 -7.09 -2.15
CA LEU A 74 -5.53 -6.01 -1.91
C LEU A 74 -6.95 -6.39 -2.36
N TRP A 75 -7.10 -6.97 -3.56
CA TRP A 75 -8.41 -7.21 -4.15
C TRP A 75 -8.41 -8.34 -5.18
N HIS A 76 -9.51 -9.08 -5.28
CA HIS A 76 -9.82 -10.00 -6.39
C HIS A 76 -11.04 -9.51 -7.17
N PHE A 77 -10.93 -9.38 -8.49
CA PHE A 77 -12.04 -8.91 -9.32
C PHE A 77 -12.01 -9.50 -10.73
N ASN A 78 -13.17 -9.52 -11.37
CA ASN A 78 -13.31 -9.99 -12.74
C ASN A 78 -12.88 -8.90 -13.73
N TYR A 79 -12.50 -9.30 -14.94
CA TYR A 79 -12.37 -8.38 -16.06
C TYR A 79 -13.66 -7.60 -16.29
N VAL A 80 -13.47 -6.34 -16.60
CA VAL A 80 -14.50 -5.36 -16.89
C VAL A 80 -13.87 -4.35 -17.84
N GLU A 81 -14.59 -3.96 -18.89
CA GLU A 81 -14.05 -3.19 -20.01
C GLU A 81 -13.70 -1.75 -19.64
N ALA A 82 -14.41 -1.19 -18.66
CA ALA A 82 -14.23 0.19 -18.20
C ALA A 82 -13.03 0.33 -17.25
N ASP A 83 -12.72 1.57 -16.88
CA ASP A 83 -11.82 1.84 -15.76
C ASP A 83 -12.51 1.54 -14.43
N HIS A 84 -11.78 0.91 -13.50
CA HIS A 84 -12.32 0.55 -12.19
C HIS A 84 -11.58 1.24 -11.07
N LEU A 85 -12.36 1.88 -10.19
CA LEU A 85 -11.88 2.37 -8.91
C LEU A 85 -11.94 1.23 -7.89
N LEU A 86 -10.78 0.81 -7.43
CA LEU A 86 -10.61 -0.12 -6.33
C LEU A 86 -10.25 0.70 -5.08
N LEU A 87 -11.13 0.70 -4.09
CA LEU A 87 -11.00 1.46 -2.85
C LEU A 87 -11.12 0.51 -1.67
N GLY A 88 -10.11 0.49 -0.80
CA GLY A 88 -10.11 -0.40 0.34
C GLY A 88 -9.08 -0.02 1.38
N TYR A 89 -8.83 -0.94 2.30
CA TYR A 89 -7.79 -0.81 3.32
C TYR A 89 -7.05 -2.13 3.52
N TYR A 90 -5.86 -2.03 4.10
CA TYR A 90 -5.01 -3.15 4.46
C TYR A 90 -4.42 -2.87 5.84
N PHE A 91 -4.58 -3.82 6.77
CA PHE A 91 -3.95 -3.76 8.08
C PHE A 91 -2.69 -4.61 8.07
N PHE A 92 -1.60 -4.07 8.61
CA PHE A 92 -0.33 -4.77 8.70
C PHE A 92 -0.41 -5.88 9.76
N GLY A 93 0.09 -7.06 9.39
CA GLY A 93 0.31 -8.16 10.32
C GLY A 93 1.72 -8.18 10.90
N ASP A 94 1.97 -9.10 11.82
CA ASP A 94 3.29 -9.28 12.45
C ASP A 94 4.42 -9.49 11.42
N HIS A 95 4.11 -10.20 10.33
CA HIS A 95 5.06 -10.43 9.24
C HIS A 95 5.48 -9.11 8.57
N ASP A 96 4.53 -8.22 8.29
CA ASP A 96 4.82 -6.93 7.66
C ASP A 96 5.64 -6.03 8.57
N PHE A 97 5.26 -5.97 9.86
CA PHE A 97 6.01 -5.23 10.86
C PHE A 97 7.42 -5.78 11.06
N SER A 98 7.61 -7.11 10.98
CA SER A 98 8.93 -7.72 11.08
C SER A 98 9.85 -7.26 9.94
N ALA A 99 9.29 -7.15 8.73
CA ALA A 99 10.00 -6.69 7.56
C ALA A 99 10.36 -5.20 7.65
N PHE A 100 9.43 -4.35 8.12
CA PHE A 100 9.71 -2.94 8.39
C PHE A 100 10.77 -2.75 9.49
N ARG A 101 10.72 -3.53 10.59
CA ARG A 101 11.70 -3.42 11.68
C ARG A 101 13.11 -3.86 11.30
N LYS A 102 13.23 -4.87 10.42
CA LYS A 102 14.54 -5.33 9.93
C LYS A 102 15.30 -4.20 9.22
N HIS A 103 14.60 -3.16 8.78
CA HIS A 103 15.17 -2.14 7.95
C HIS A 103 14.64 -0.73 8.26
N ASN A 104 15.47 0.12 8.86
CA ASN A 104 15.14 1.54 9.06
C ASN A 104 15.20 2.31 7.73
N PHE A 105 14.03 2.63 7.16
CA PHE A 105 13.94 3.38 5.90
C PHE A 105 13.33 4.77 6.09
N ASP A 106 13.98 5.76 5.49
CA ASP A 106 13.50 7.15 5.43
C ASP A 106 12.58 7.39 4.22
N HIS A 107 12.72 6.57 3.18
CA HIS A 107 11.94 6.65 1.96
C HIS A 107 11.49 5.26 1.51
N VAL A 108 10.17 5.11 1.34
CA VAL A 108 9.55 3.88 0.89
C VAL A 108 8.74 4.19 -0.35
N ALA A 109 8.95 3.43 -1.42
CA ALA A 109 8.09 3.45 -2.59
C ALA A 109 7.03 2.38 -2.44
N VAL A 110 5.80 2.64 -2.87
CA VAL A 110 4.74 1.64 -2.96
C VAL A 110 4.35 1.47 -4.40
N LYS A 111 4.48 0.26 -4.93
CA LYS A 111 4.13 -0.07 -6.31
C LYS A 111 2.86 -0.91 -6.33
N PHE A 112 1.86 -0.43 -7.06
CA PHE A 112 0.66 -1.18 -7.38
C PHE A 112 0.85 -1.93 -8.69
N TYR A 113 0.32 -3.14 -8.78
CA TYR A 113 0.30 -3.91 -10.02
C TYR A 113 -0.82 -4.94 -10.01
N LEU A 114 -1.15 -5.41 -11.21
CA LEU A 114 -2.14 -6.44 -11.45
C LEU A 114 -1.46 -7.73 -11.90
N GLU A 115 -2.02 -8.85 -11.46
CA GLU A 115 -1.68 -10.18 -11.95
C GLU A 115 -2.94 -10.90 -12.42
N ASP A 116 -2.79 -11.70 -13.47
CA ASP A 116 -3.82 -12.64 -13.91
C ASP A 116 -3.83 -13.82 -12.95
N VAL A 117 -4.99 -14.16 -12.40
CA VAL A 117 -5.14 -15.29 -11.48
C VAL A 117 -4.71 -16.61 -12.12
N ASN A 118 -4.87 -16.73 -13.45
CA ASN A 118 -4.52 -17.92 -14.20
C ASN A 118 -3.06 -17.90 -14.71
N ASN A 119 -2.39 -16.75 -14.66
CA ASN A 119 -0.98 -16.60 -15.08
C ASN A 119 -0.21 -15.77 -14.04
N GLN A 120 -0.02 -16.39 -12.88
CA GLN A 120 0.46 -15.78 -11.62
C GLN A 120 1.93 -15.32 -11.63
N HIS A 121 2.60 -15.34 -12.78
CA HIS A 121 4.04 -15.09 -12.89
C HIS A 121 4.39 -13.85 -13.70
N GLU A 122 3.40 -13.17 -14.29
CA GLU A 122 3.66 -12.00 -15.12
C GLU A 122 2.81 -10.80 -14.69
N ARG A 123 3.49 -9.70 -14.35
CA ARG A 123 2.83 -8.41 -14.13
C ARG A 123 2.21 -7.97 -15.45
N LEU A 124 0.93 -7.61 -15.41
CA LEU A 124 0.20 -7.30 -16.64
C LEU A 124 0.47 -5.87 -17.12
N ASP A 125 1.31 -5.73 -18.14
CA ASP A 125 1.52 -4.44 -18.83
C ASP A 125 0.26 -3.93 -19.55
N CYS A 126 -0.65 -4.83 -19.91
CA CYS A 126 -1.91 -4.48 -20.59
C CYS A 126 -2.95 -3.81 -19.68
N CYS A 127 -2.76 -3.86 -18.36
CA CYS A 127 -3.71 -3.33 -17.38
C CYS A 127 -3.03 -2.25 -16.50
N PRO A 128 -2.80 -1.03 -17.03
CA PRO A 128 -2.08 -0.01 -16.29
C PRO A 128 -2.89 0.51 -15.09
N VAL A 129 -2.20 0.77 -13.98
CA VAL A 129 -2.74 1.60 -12.90
C VAL A 129 -2.61 3.06 -13.34
N LYS A 130 -3.74 3.69 -13.67
CA LYS A 130 -3.81 5.07 -14.19
C LYS A 130 -3.66 6.11 -13.09
N LYS A 131 -4.15 5.80 -11.89
CA LYS A 131 -4.07 6.65 -10.71
C LYS A 131 -4.02 5.78 -9.47
N CYS A 132 -3.21 6.13 -8.50
CA CYS A 132 -3.22 5.45 -7.20
C CYS A 132 -3.04 6.44 -6.04
N GLY A 133 -3.49 6.02 -4.86
CA GLY A 133 -3.42 6.81 -3.65
C GLY A 133 -3.30 5.93 -2.40
N ILE A 134 -2.58 6.45 -1.41
CA ILE A 134 -2.39 5.84 -0.09
C ILE A 134 -2.68 6.88 1.00
N HIS A 135 -3.39 6.44 2.03
CA HIS A 135 -3.54 7.14 3.29
C HIS A 135 -3.11 6.18 4.40
N LEU A 136 -2.11 6.55 5.20
CA LEU A 136 -1.65 5.70 6.29
C LEU A 136 -2.66 5.72 7.44
N LEU A 137 -2.92 4.56 8.03
CA LEU A 137 -3.80 4.41 9.19
C LEU A 137 -2.94 4.31 10.44
N TYR A 138 -3.32 5.04 11.48
CA TYR A 138 -2.55 5.12 12.72
C TYR A 138 -3.28 4.43 13.86
N ALA A 139 -2.51 3.81 14.77
CA ALA A 139 -3.06 3.40 16.05
C ALA A 139 -3.59 4.64 16.77
N PRO A 140 -4.70 4.55 17.52
CA PRO A 140 -5.06 5.58 18.48
C PRO A 140 -3.86 5.81 19.39
N ASP A 141 -3.45 7.06 19.60
CA ASP A 141 -2.43 7.36 20.61
C ASP A 141 -2.92 6.73 21.93
N SER A 142 -2.12 5.82 22.50
CA SER A 142 -2.36 5.40 23.86
C SER A 142 -2.15 6.65 24.71
N THR A 143 -3.22 7.35 25.04
CA THR A 143 -3.20 8.34 26.10
C THR A 143 -2.63 7.62 27.32
N GLU A 144 -1.39 7.95 27.69
CA GLU A 144 -0.94 7.70 29.05
C GLU A 144 -2.01 8.30 29.97
N PRO A 145 -2.43 7.58 31.03
CA PRO A 145 -3.34 8.18 31.99
C PRO A 145 -2.65 9.43 32.51
N THR A 146 -3.22 10.61 32.21
CA THR A 146 -2.86 11.85 32.90
C THR A 146 -2.95 11.55 34.38
N GLU A 147 -1.83 11.70 35.09
CA GLU A 147 -1.74 11.56 36.53
C GLU A 147 -2.97 12.23 37.17
N ASP A 148 -3.74 11.45 37.92
CA ASP A 148 -4.90 11.95 38.65
C ASP A 148 -4.41 13.07 39.60
N PRO A 149 -4.88 14.32 39.47
CA PRO A 149 -4.42 15.44 40.31
C PRO A 149 -4.78 15.29 41.79
N ARG A 150 -5.36 14.15 42.19
CA ARG A 150 -5.86 13.89 43.55
C ARG A 150 -4.97 12.97 44.38
N SER A 151 -3.80 12.56 43.90
CA SER A 151 -2.89 11.71 44.69
C SER A 151 -2.01 12.47 45.69
N THR A 152 -2.14 13.80 45.79
CA THR A 152 -1.53 14.62 46.84
C THR A 152 -2.58 15.34 47.66
N LEU A 153 -3.24 14.60 48.54
CA LEU A 153 -3.76 15.12 49.81
C LEU A 153 -3.57 14.01 50.84
N ASP A 154 -2.87 14.37 51.92
CA ASP A 154 -2.48 13.57 53.07
C ASP A 154 -3.62 12.74 53.69
#